data_AF-A0A0C1UI22-F1
#
_entry.id   AF-A0A0C1UI22-F1
#
_cell.length_a   1.000
_cell.length_b   1.000
_cell.length_c   1.000
_cell.angle_alpha   90.00
_cell.angle_beta   90.00
_cell.angle_gamma   90.00
#
_symmetry.space_group_name_H-M   'P 1'
#
loop_
_entity.id
_entity.type
_entity.pdbx_description
1 polymer ?
#
loop_
_entity_poly.entity_id
_entity_poly.type
_entity_poly.pdbx_seq_one_letter_code
_entity_poly.pdbx_strand_id
1 'polypeptide(L)'
;MENLNNTEETLDNQQETQNNENKFDINKILENEQFKTFIQSYSDKRVSEAIKTNEKKWQNKLEDEKKKANMTAEELQTEKERELVERERKIQEYELKLNKIDYFKEKGYSLDLAEYVTGSSIEELGGNADKLNEVINKLVESKVQERIKSNSYTPSQNKENTNNNKSDFINVIKENQVKR
;
A
#
# COMPACT_ATOMS: atom_id res chain seq x y z
N MET A 1 -19.02 38.85 -72.48
CA MET A 1 -17.66 39.21 -72.06
C MET A 1 -17.34 38.32 -70.86
N GLU A 2 -16.34 37.43 -71.04
CA GLU A 2 -15.46 36.78 -70.03
C GLU A 2 -16.17 36.12 -68.82
N ASN A 3 -16.25 34.80 -68.65
CA ASN A 3 -15.32 33.68 -68.86
C ASN A 3 -14.02 33.77 -68.06
N LEU A 4 -13.75 32.73 -67.23
CA LEU A 4 -12.49 32.22 -66.64
C LEU A 4 -12.71 31.90 -65.14
N ASN A 5 -13.02 30.64 -64.80
CA ASN A 5 -12.09 29.52 -64.51
C ASN A 5 -11.39 29.67 -63.15
N ASN A 6 -11.77 28.86 -62.15
CA ASN A 6 -11.15 27.56 -61.80
C ASN A 6 -9.80 27.76 -61.10
N THR A 7 -9.57 27.28 -59.88
CA THR A 7 -8.99 25.96 -59.54
C THR A 7 -8.94 25.96 -57.99
N GLU A 8 -9.42 24.96 -57.26
CA GLU A 8 -8.71 23.69 -57.04
C GLU A 8 -9.67 22.52 -56.80
N GLU A 9 -9.32 21.42 -57.48
CA GLU A 9 -9.62 20.02 -57.19
C GLU A 9 -9.29 19.71 -55.71
N THR A 10 -9.91 18.77 -55.00
CA THR A 10 -9.90 17.33 -55.26
C THR A 10 -10.94 16.61 -54.39
N LEU A 11 -11.39 15.47 -54.93
CA LEU A 11 -12.02 14.32 -54.28
C LEU A 11 -11.50 14.04 -52.85
N ASP A 12 -12.34 13.55 -51.93
CA ASP A 12 -12.60 12.12 -51.84
C ASP A 12 -13.66 11.75 -50.79
N ASN A 13 -14.17 10.54 -50.98
CA ASN A 13 -15.32 9.88 -50.39
C ASN A 13 -15.17 9.48 -48.91
N GLN A 14 -16.33 9.41 -48.25
CA GLN A 14 -16.71 8.46 -47.19
C GLN A 14 -16.01 8.57 -45.82
N GLN A 15 -16.77 8.99 -44.81
CA GLN A 15 -17.45 8.14 -43.81
C GLN A 15 -17.79 9.02 -42.60
N GLU A 16 -19.04 9.48 -42.49
CA GLU A 16 -19.56 9.94 -41.20
C GLU A 16 -20.85 9.20 -40.86
N THR A 17 -20.64 8.27 -39.93
CA THR A 17 -21.60 7.66 -39.03
C THR A 17 -22.70 8.66 -38.65
N GLN A 18 -23.95 8.23 -38.78
CA GLN A 18 -25.14 8.92 -38.31
C GLN A 18 -25.00 9.33 -36.83
N ASN A 19 -24.57 10.58 -36.57
CA ASN A 19 -24.67 11.21 -35.27
C ASN A 19 -26.13 11.64 -35.06
N ASN A 20 -26.87 10.86 -34.26
CA ASN A 20 -28.14 11.30 -33.71
C ASN A 20 -27.90 12.45 -32.73
N GLU A 21 -27.97 13.68 -33.24
CA GLU A 21 -28.00 14.89 -32.42
C GLU A 21 -29.32 15.00 -31.64
N ASN A 22 -29.43 14.29 -30.51
CA ASN A 22 -30.22 14.82 -29.40
C ASN A 22 -29.41 15.94 -28.75
N LYS A 23 -29.45 17.13 -29.35
CA LYS A 23 -28.88 18.33 -28.75
C LYS A 23 -29.60 18.59 -27.43
N PHE A 24 -28.90 18.36 -26.32
CA PHE A 24 -29.40 18.58 -24.97
C PHE A 24 -29.73 20.07 -24.79
N ASP A 25 -31.02 20.40 -24.85
CA ASP A 25 -31.48 21.78 -24.72
C ASP A 25 -31.61 22.16 -23.24
N ILE A 26 -30.54 22.76 -22.73
CA ILE A 26 -30.39 23.22 -21.35
C ILE A 26 -31.51 24.22 -20.99
N ASN A 27 -31.95 25.04 -21.94
CA ASN A 27 -32.96 26.08 -21.69
C ASN A 27 -34.33 25.46 -21.40
N LYS A 28 -34.70 24.40 -22.13
CA LYS A 28 -35.96 23.69 -21.92
C LYS A 28 -36.03 22.97 -20.57
N ILE A 29 -34.89 22.56 -20.02
CA ILE A 29 -34.79 21.94 -18.69
C ILE A 29 -34.87 23.00 -17.59
N LEU A 30 -34.21 24.15 -17.78
CA LEU A 30 -34.28 25.30 -16.88
C LEU A 30 -35.68 25.90 -16.81
N GLU A 31 -36.46 25.85 -17.90
CA GLU A 31 -37.84 26.33 -17.94
C GLU A 31 -38.85 25.35 -17.32
N ASN A 32 -38.46 24.09 -17.11
CA ASN A 32 -39.33 23.08 -16.52
C ASN A 32 -39.58 23.36 -15.03
N GLU A 33 -40.86 23.57 -14.67
CA GLU A 33 -41.28 23.90 -13.30
C GLU A 33 -40.93 22.82 -12.26
N GLN A 34 -40.93 21.54 -12.63
CA GLN A 34 -40.53 20.46 -11.72
C GLN A 34 -39.03 20.52 -11.44
N PHE A 35 -38.21 20.85 -12.45
CA PHE A 35 -36.77 21.01 -12.28
C PHE A 35 -36.43 22.25 -11.43
N LYS A 36 -37.08 23.39 -11.67
CA LYS A 36 -36.92 24.60 -10.83
C LYS A 36 -37.28 24.32 -9.38
N THR A 37 -38.42 23.69 -9.12
CA THR A 37 -38.87 23.33 -7.77
C THR A 37 -37.88 22.38 -7.09
N PHE A 38 -37.34 21.39 -7.82
CA PHE A 38 -36.33 20.49 -7.30
C PHE A 38 -35.04 21.22 -6.92
N ILE A 39 -34.51 22.08 -7.81
CA ILE A 39 -33.29 22.86 -7.54
C ILE A 39 -33.49 23.82 -6.36
N GLN A 40 -34.64 24.48 -6.27
CA GLN A 40 -34.98 25.33 -5.14
C GLN A 40 -35.03 24.54 -3.83
N SER A 41 -35.71 23.39 -3.81
CA SER A 41 -35.77 22.53 -2.62
C SER A 41 -34.39 22.01 -2.18
N TYR A 42 -33.52 21.71 -3.15
CA TYR A 42 -32.16 21.28 -2.89
C TYR A 42 -31.29 22.42 -2.36
N SER A 43 -31.41 23.62 -2.94
CA SER A 43 -30.73 24.83 -2.48
C SER A 43 -31.15 25.21 -1.07
N ASP A 44 -32.45 25.24 -0.78
CA ASP A 44 -32.99 25.56 0.54
C ASP A 44 -32.53 24.54 1.60
N LYS A 45 -32.45 23.25 1.23
CA LYS A 45 -31.89 22.21 2.09
C LYS A 45 -30.41 22.48 2.42
N ARG A 46 -29.59 22.82 1.42
CA ARG A 46 -28.17 23.15 1.62
C ARG A 46 -27.98 24.40 2.48
N VAL A 47 -28.79 25.42 2.26
CA VAL A 47 -28.78 26.64 3.08
C VAL A 47 -29.21 26.33 4.52
N SER A 48 -30.24 25.52 4.72
CA SER A 48 -30.67 25.08 6.05
C SER A 48 -29.59 24.26 6.77
N GLU A 49 -28.93 23.34 6.06
CA GLU A 49 -27.79 22.57 6.60
C GLU A 49 -26.61 23.48 6.97
N ALA A 50 -26.30 24.48 6.14
CA ALA A 50 -25.26 25.45 6.41
C ALA A 50 -25.60 26.32 7.63
N ILE A 51 -26.84 26.83 7.73
CA ILE A 51 -27.31 27.60 8.88
C ILE A 51 -27.24 26.76 10.16
N LYS A 52 -27.74 25.51 10.14
CA LYS A 52 -27.68 24.60 11.30
C LYS A 52 -26.24 24.30 11.72
N THR A 53 -25.35 24.10 10.75
CA THR A 53 -23.93 23.87 11.02
C THR A 53 -23.27 25.10 11.63
N ASN A 54 -23.61 26.28 11.11
CA ASN A 54 -23.09 27.54 11.63
C ASN A 54 -23.64 27.79 13.04
N GLU A 55 -24.94 27.64 13.26
CA GLU A 55 -25.56 27.76 14.58
C GLU A 55 -24.90 26.81 15.59
N LYS A 56 -24.69 25.55 15.24
CA LYS A 56 -23.97 24.59 16.11
C LYS A 56 -22.54 25.04 16.42
N LYS A 57 -21.82 25.57 15.43
CA LYS A 57 -20.47 26.12 15.63
C LYS A 57 -20.49 27.34 16.55
N TRP A 58 -21.49 28.21 16.43
CA TRP A 58 -21.64 29.41 17.25
C TRP A 58 -22.04 29.07 18.69
N GLN A 59 -22.96 28.12 18.88
CA GLN A 59 -23.32 27.60 20.19
C GLN A 59 -22.10 26.95 20.88
N ASN A 60 -21.35 26.09 20.18
CA ASN A 60 -20.12 25.51 20.71
C ASN A 60 -19.10 26.59 21.09
N LYS A 61 -18.91 27.62 20.26
CA LYS A 61 -18.01 28.75 20.58
C LYS A 61 -18.49 29.53 21.80
N LEU A 62 -19.78 29.77 21.92
CA LEU A 62 -20.37 30.48 23.07
C LEU A 62 -20.24 29.65 24.36
N GLU A 63 -20.42 28.33 24.28
CA GLU A 63 -20.17 27.41 25.39
C GLU A 63 -18.68 27.37 25.76
N ASP A 64 -17.78 27.31 24.78
CA ASP A 64 -16.33 27.38 25.00
C ASP A 64 -15.90 28.72 25.62
N GLU A 65 -16.48 29.84 25.18
CA GLU A 65 -16.23 31.17 25.74
C GLU A 65 -16.78 31.31 27.16
N LYS A 66 -17.98 30.79 27.44
CA LYS A 66 -18.52 30.72 28.81
C LYS A 66 -17.67 29.83 29.70
N LYS A 67 -17.19 28.70 29.19
CA LYS A 67 -16.29 27.80 29.92
C LYS A 67 -14.94 28.48 30.19
N LYS A 68 -14.39 29.20 29.22
CA LYS A 68 -13.17 30.02 29.38
C LYS A 68 -13.36 31.21 30.32
N ALA A 69 -14.55 31.80 30.38
CA ALA A 69 -14.89 32.89 31.30
C ALA A 69 -15.14 32.40 32.73
N ASN A 70 -15.60 31.15 32.89
CA ASN A 70 -15.82 30.50 34.19
C ASN A 70 -14.58 29.76 34.72
N MET A 71 -13.57 29.51 33.88
CA MET A 71 -12.30 28.90 34.29
C MET A 71 -11.33 29.99 34.77
N THR A 72 -10.70 29.75 35.90
CA THR A 72 -9.67 30.65 36.45
C THR A 72 -8.44 30.61 35.51
N ALA A 73 -7.67 31.70 35.40
CA ALA A 73 -6.52 31.79 34.48
C ALA A 73 -5.53 30.60 34.57
N GLU A 74 -5.46 29.94 35.74
CA GLU A 74 -4.66 28.75 36.04
C GLU A 74 -5.18 27.47 35.36
N GLU A 75 -6.50 27.27 35.27
CA GLU A 75 -7.11 26.11 34.59
C GLU A 75 -6.96 26.21 33.07
N LEU A 76 -7.03 27.43 32.53
CA LEU A 76 -6.78 27.68 31.10
C LEU A 76 -5.34 27.37 30.71
N GLN A 77 -4.39 27.65 31.60
CA GLN A 77 -2.98 27.32 31.40
C GLN A 77 -2.76 25.81 31.47
N THR A 78 -3.38 25.13 32.42
CA THR A 78 -3.31 23.68 32.59
C THR A 78 -3.87 22.94 31.37
N GLU A 79 -5.01 23.37 30.82
CA GLU A 79 -5.60 22.74 29.62
C GLU A 79 -4.73 22.97 28.37
N LYS A 80 -4.18 24.18 28.20
CA LYS A 80 -3.22 24.45 27.11
C LYS A 80 -1.98 23.59 27.22
N GLU A 81 -1.45 23.42 28.43
CA GLU A 81 -0.27 22.59 28.68
C GLU A 81 -0.57 21.11 28.41
N ARG A 82 -1.75 20.63 28.81
CA ARG A 82 -2.22 19.29 28.47
C ARG A 82 -2.38 19.10 26.95
N GLU A 83 -2.95 20.09 26.26
CA GLU A 83 -3.11 20.05 24.80
C GLU A 83 -1.74 20.03 24.09
N LEU A 84 -0.78 20.82 24.58
CA LEU A 84 0.60 20.83 24.11
C LEU A 84 1.28 19.47 24.32
N VAL A 85 1.15 18.89 25.52
CA VAL A 85 1.73 17.58 25.84
C VAL A 85 1.12 16.47 24.97
N GLU A 86 -0.21 16.46 24.76
CA GLU A 86 -0.84 15.45 23.92
C GLU A 86 -0.46 15.63 22.44
N ARG A 87 -0.31 16.88 21.98
CA ARG A 87 0.17 17.17 20.63
C ARG A 87 1.61 16.67 20.45
N GLU A 88 2.48 16.98 21.41
CA GLU A 88 3.88 16.56 21.41
C GLU A 88 4.00 15.04 21.41
N ARG A 89 3.23 14.36 22.27
CA ARG A 89 3.16 12.90 22.33
C ARG A 89 2.76 12.30 20.98
N LYS A 90 1.75 12.86 20.32
CA LYS A 90 1.33 12.42 18.98
C LYS A 90 2.42 12.62 17.94
N ILE A 91 3.11 13.75 17.95
CA ILE A 91 4.20 14.03 17.02
C ILE A 91 5.32 13.00 17.21
N GLN A 92 5.74 12.75 18.45
CA GLN A 92 6.75 11.75 18.77
C GLN A 92 6.35 10.33 18.33
N GLU A 93 5.07 9.96 18.52
CA GLU A 93 4.56 8.68 18.01
C GLU A 93 4.61 8.59 16.48
N TYR A 94 4.28 9.68 15.77
CA TYR A 94 4.35 9.72 14.31
C TYR A 94 5.79 9.66 13.80
N GLU A 95 6.71 10.40 14.43
CA GLU A 95 8.13 10.37 14.12
C GLU A 95 8.71 8.97 14.33
N LEU A 96 8.40 8.32 15.45
CA LEU A 96 8.83 6.96 15.72
C LEU A 96 8.30 5.98 14.67
N LYS A 97 7.02 6.09 14.28
CA LYS A 97 6.43 5.28 13.20
C LYS A 97 7.10 5.52 11.85
N LEU A 98 7.47 6.76 11.54
CA LEU A 98 8.12 7.07 10.27
C LEU A 98 9.54 6.48 10.25
N ASN A 99 10.32 6.71 11.30
CA ASN A 99 11.66 6.14 11.46
C ASN A 99 11.66 4.61 11.39
N LYS A 100 10.63 3.98 11.96
CA LYS A 100 10.38 2.54 11.84
C LYS A 100 10.21 2.09 10.40
N ILE A 101 9.34 2.76 9.66
CA ILE A 101 9.07 2.44 8.27
C ILE A 101 10.34 2.62 7.44
N ASP A 102 11.10 3.68 7.69
CA ASP A 102 12.36 3.96 6.99
C ASP A 102 13.42 2.90 7.30
N TYR A 103 13.56 2.48 8.56
CA TYR A 103 14.45 1.38 8.94
C TYR A 103 14.08 0.05 8.25
N PHE A 104 12.79 -0.30 8.23
CA PHE A 104 12.31 -1.50 7.56
C PHE A 104 12.54 -1.45 6.04
N LYS A 105 12.32 -0.29 5.41
CA LYS A 105 12.62 -0.08 3.99
C LYS A 105 14.10 -0.19 3.68
N GLU A 106 14.96 0.45 4.48
CA GLU A 106 16.41 0.43 4.29
C GLU A 106 16.98 -0.99 4.39
N LYS A 107 16.46 -1.78 5.33
CA LYS A 107 16.86 -3.18 5.50
C LYS A 107 16.18 -4.16 4.54
N GLY A 108 15.22 -3.69 3.72
CA GLY A 108 14.45 -4.53 2.81
C GLY A 108 13.48 -5.50 3.52
N TYR A 109 13.08 -5.17 4.75
CA TYR A 109 12.11 -5.95 5.52
C TYR A 109 10.68 -5.62 5.08
N SER A 110 9.78 -6.61 5.15
CA SER A 110 8.37 -6.37 4.84
C SER A 110 7.75 -5.37 5.81
N LEU A 111 7.05 -4.35 5.29
CA LEU A 111 6.34 -3.36 6.10
C LEU A 111 5.24 -4.00 6.96
N ASP A 112 4.71 -5.16 6.57
CA ASP A 112 3.72 -5.89 7.36
C ASP A 112 4.31 -6.35 8.70
N LEU A 113 5.61 -6.66 8.72
CA LEU A 113 6.33 -7.03 9.94
C LEU A 113 6.63 -5.81 10.81
N ALA A 114 6.60 -4.60 10.23
CA ALA A 114 6.82 -3.39 10.98
C ALA A 114 5.79 -3.31 12.11
N GLU A 115 4.49 -3.48 11.86
CA GLU A 115 3.44 -3.35 12.90
C GLU A 115 3.71 -4.16 14.18
N TYR A 116 4.36 -5.32 14.08
CA TYR A 116 4.67 -6.20 15.20
C TYR A 116 5.90 -5.80 16.03
N VAL A 117 6.74 -4.89 15.52
CA VAL A 117 7.96 -4.46 16.23
C VAL A 117 7.70 -3.19 17.03
N THR A 118 7.78 -3.29 18.35
CA THR A 118 7.62 -2.15 19.27
C THR A 118 8.94 -1.80 19.96
N GLY A 119 9.16 -0.54 20.28
CA GLY A 119 10.34 -0.05 21.01
C GLY A 119 10.11 1.39 21.47
N SER A 120 10.80 1.81 22.53
CA SER A 120 10.70 3.18 23.05
C SER A 120 11.70 4.12 22.37
N SER A 121 12.72 3.56 21.71
CA SER A 121 13.70 4.29 20.91
C SER A 121 13.94 3.62 19.56
N ILE A 122 14.61 4.33 18.66
CA ILE A 122 15.00 3.85 17.32
C ILE A 122 15.97 2.66 17.42
N GLU A 123 16.90 2.68 18.38
CA GLU A 123 17.85 1.59 18.59
C GLU A 123 17.17 0.32 19.09
N GLU A 124 16.25 0.44 20.05
CA GLU A 124 15.46 -0.69 20.54
C GLU A 124 14.60 -1.29 19.42
N LEU A 125 14.01 -0.42 18.61
CA LEU A 125 13.17 -0.81 17.48
C LEU A 125 13.95 -1.56 16.41
N GLY A 126 15.14 -1.05 16.04
CA GLY A 126 16.03 -1.72 15.10
C GLY A 126 16.50 -3.08 15.62
N GLY A 127 16.93 -3.14 16.88
CA GLY A 127 17.34 -4.40 17.51
C GLY A 127 16.21 -5.42 17.61
N ASN A 128 14.97 -4.99 17.86
CA ASN A 128 13.81 -5.87 17.88
C ASN A 128 13.41 -6.32 16.47
N ALA A 129 13.55 -5.47 15.46
CA ALA A 129 13.35 -5.83 14.06
C ALA A 129 14.36 -6.88 13.58
N ASP A 130 15.64 -6.72 13.94
CA ASP A 130 16.70 -7.66 13.60
C ASP A 130 16.45 -9.04 14.25
N LYS A 131 16.09 -9.06 15.55
CA LYS A 131 15.74 -10.30 16.26
C LYS A 131 14.54 -11.00 15.64
N LEU A 132 13.50 -10.26 15.28
CA LEU A 132 12.31 -10.83 14.63
C LEU A 132 12.71 -11.52 13.32
N ASN A 133 13.52 -10.87 12.49
CA ASN A 133 14.01 -11.46 11.25
C ASN A 133 14.89 -12.68 11.48
N GLU A 134 15.76 -12.68 12.49
CA GLU A 134 16.59 -13.83 12.82
C GLU A 134 15.72 -15.05 13.19
N VAL A 135 14.67 -14.84 13.98
CA VAL A 135 13.73 -15.91 14.38
C VAL A 135 12.96 -16.44 13.15
N ILE A 136 12.49 -15.55 12.28
CA ILE A 136 11.77 -15.92 11.06
C ILE A 136 12.68 -16.73 10.13
N ASN A 137 13.91 -16.25 9.90
CA ASN A 137 14.86 -16.93 9.02
C ASN A 137 15.23 -18.33 9.56
N LYS A 138 15.44 -18.47 10.87
CA LYS A 138 15.67 -19.78 11.49
C LYS A 138 14.49 -20.73 11.33
N LEU A 139 13.26 -20.23 11.47
CA LEU A 139 12.05 -21.04 11.29
C LEU A 139 11.89 -21.50 9.83
N VAL A 140 12.11 -20.58 8.87
CA VAL A 140 12.06 -20.89 7.44
C VAL A 140 13.15 -21.88 7.08
N GLU A 141 14.38 -21.68 7.54
CA GLU A 141 15.49 -22.60 7.29
C GLU A 141 15.20 -24.00 7.85
N SER A 142 14.69 -24.08 9.08
CA SER A 142 14.28 -25.36 9.68
C SER A 142 13.20 -26.06 8.84
N LYS A 143 12.19 -25.32 8.38
CA LYS A 143 11.11 -25.86 7.54
C LYS A 143 11.59 -26.28 6.15
N VAL A 144 12.51 -25.53 5.55
CA VAL A 144 13.14 -25.88 4.27
C VAL A 144 14.00 -27.12 4.43
N GLN A 145 14.78 -27.23 5.50
CA GLN A 145 15.54 -28.45 5.80
C GLN A 145 14.62 -29.66 6.04
N GLU A 146 13.49 -29.49 6.74
CA GLU A 146 12.48 -30.54 6.93
C GLU A 146 11.84 -30.97 5.60
N ARG A 147 11.53 -30.01 4.72
CA ARG A 147 11.04 -30.28 3.35
C ARG A 147 12.09 -30.99 2.50
N ILE A 148 13.36 -30.56 2.54
CA ILE A 148 14.44 -31.18 1.79
C ILE A 148 14.68 -32.60 2.30
N LYS A 149 14.63 -32.84 3.62
CA LYS A 149 14.75 -34.18 4.20
C LYS A 149 13.56 -35.09 3.85
N SER A 150 12.35 -34.55 3.80
CA SER A 150 11.13 -35.33 3.49
C SER A 150 10.90 -35.56 1.99
N ASN A 151 11.34 -34.64 1.12
CA ASN A 151 11.24 -34.77 -0.34
C ASN A 151 12.54 -35.22 -1.02
N SER A 152 13.67 -35.35 -0.30
CA SER A 152 14.86 -35.97 -0.87
C SER A 152 14.63 -37.46 -0.98
N TYR A 153 14.45 -37.93 -2.21
CA TYR A 153 14.81 -39.29 -2.58
C TYR A 153 16.30 -39.45 -2.28
N THR A 154 16.63 -40.07 -1.15
CA THR A 154 17.95 -40.66 -0.96
C THR A 154 17.98 -41.89 -1.87
N PRO A 155 18.75 -41.89 -2.97
CA PRO A 155 18.95 -43.12 -3.71
C PRO A 155 19.53 -44.09 -2.70
N SER A 156 18.86 -45.23 -2.49
CA SER A 156 19.41 -46.32 -1.71
C SER A 156 20.84 -46.50 -2.19
N GLN A 157 21.81 -46.19 -1.33
CA GLN A 157 23.18 -46.63 -1.53
C GLN A 157 23.08 -48.14 -1.51
N ASN A 158 22.87 -48.71 -2.70
CA ASN A 158 23.00 -50.13 -2.92
C ASN A 158 24.38 -50.44 -2.35
N LYS A 159 24.41 -51.15 -1.22
CA LYS A 159 25.63 -51.72 -0.67
C LYS A 159 26.04 -52.84 -1.63
N GLU A 160 26.36 -52.48 -2.86
CA GLU A 160 27.20 -53.29 -3.69
C GLU A 160 28.57 -53.20 -3.05
N ASN A 161 28.84 -54.27 -2.32
CA ASN A 161 30.15 -54.64 -1.86
C ASN A 161 31.07 -54.74 -3.09
N THR A 162 31.58 -53.60 -3.57
CA THR A 162 32.73 -53.54 -4.46
C THR A 162 33.95 -53.92 -3.63
N ASN A 163 34.02 -55.22 -3.32
CA ASN A 163 35.29 -55.88 -3.14
C ASN A 163 36.09 -55.60 -4.41
N ASN A 164 37.15 -54.83 -4.22
CA ASN A 164 38.00 -54.33 -5.26
C ASN A 164 38.67 -55.52 -5.99
N ASN A 165 38.05 -55.99 -7.07
CA ASN A 165 38.59 -56.99 -8.02
C ASN A 165 39.78 -56.45 -8.85
N LYS A 166 40.55 -55.50 -8.29
CA LYS A 166 41.81 -55.05 -8.89
C LYS A 166 42.87 -56.16 -8.83
N SER A 167 42.77 -57.08 -7.88
CA SER A 167 43.58 -58.30 -7.81
C SER A 167 43.27 -59.29 -8.95
N ASP A 168 42.01 -59.42 -9.35
CA ASP A 168 41.61 -60.42 -10.35
C ASP A 168 41.98 -59.99 -11.77
N PHE A 169 41.83 -58.71 -12.11
CA PHE A 169 42.30 -58.19 -13.40
C PHE A 169 43.83 -58.29 -13.55
N ILE A 170 44.59 -58.06 -12.47
CA ILE A 170 46.05 -58.17 -12.50
C ILE A 170 46.49 -59.63 -12.65
N ASN A 171 45.78 -60.59 -12.05
CA ASN A 171 46.09 -62.01 -12.17
C ASN A 171 45.79 -62.55 -13.58
N VAL A 172 44.66 -62.16 -14.19
CA VAL A 172 44.30 -62.53 -15.56
C VAL A 172 45.31 -61.99 -16.59
N ILE A 173 45.81 -60.78 -16.39
CA ILE A 173 46.84 -60.19 -17.27
C ILE A 173 48.18 -60.93 -17.11
N LYS A 174 48.56 -61.30 -15.88
CA LYS A 174 49.80 -62.06 -15.64
C LYS A 174 49.76 -63.47 -16.21
N GLU A 175 48.65 -64.20 -16.08
CA GLU A 175 48.52 -65.54 -16.68
C GLU A 175 48.63 -65.52 -18.22
N ASN A 176 48.14 -64.47 -18.88
CA ASN A 176 48.19 -64.35 -20.33
C ASN A 176 49.55 -63.89 -20.87
N GLN A 177 50.43 -63.34 -20.03
CA GLN A 177 51.81 -62.99 -20.41
C GLN A 177 52.81 -64.13 -20.22
N VAL A 178 52.47 -65.17 -19.45
CA VAL A 178 53.34 -66.34 -19.22
C VAL A 178 53.17 -67.42 -20.30
N LYS A 179 52.12 -67.34 -21.14
CA LYS A 179 51.82 -68.33 -22.20
C LYS A 179 52.24 -67.92 -23.62
N ARG A 180 53.21 -67.00 -23.78
CA ARG A 180 53.85 -66.72 -25.08
C ARG A 180 55.32 -67.11 -25.06
#